data_AF-A0A2N2C289-F1
#
_entry.id   AF-A0A2N2C289-F1
#
_cell.length_a   1.000
_cell.length_b   1.000
_cell.length_c   1.000
_cell.angle_alpha   90.00
_cell.angle_beta   90.00
_cell.angle_gamma   90.00
#
_symmetry.space_group_name_H-M   'P 1'
#
loop_
_entity.id
_entity.type
_entity.pdbx_description
1 polymer ?
#
loop_
_entity_poly.entity_id
_entity_poly.type
_entity_poly.pdbx_seq_one_letter_code
_entity_poly.pdbx_strand_id
1 'polypeptide(L)'
;MTQLNKEVIDKIRVLQTNEITEYVVYTHLARRLKDEHNKNILLKIGEDELAHANIWKSYTNEDIKPKKLTILFYDILNVIFGYTFTLKIMEKGEEKANKYYDEIAEVLPIAKKIADEEEEHELALIAMLDEERLQYVGSMVLGLNDALVELTGTIAGLSFALQNTKLVALSGLVTGISATLSMASSEFLSARSDGNANAMKSASYTGIMYIVAVSLLVLPYLLLPEDAYLPALIIMLVTVLAIIFVFTFYISVAKDLPFKRRFWEMAIISFSVAGLSFVIGLVIKQVLGIDI
;
A
#
# COMPACT_ATOMS: atom_id res chain seq x y z
N MET A 1 -19.41 28.97 -32.42
CA MET A 1 -19.15 27.89 -31.46
C MET A 1 -19.89 26.67 -31.95
N THR A 2 -19.16 25.65 -32.40
CA THR A 2 -19.73 24.36 -32.77
C THR A 2 -20.52 23.83 -31.57
N GLN A 3 -21.80 23.51 -31.75
CA GLN A 3 -22.61 22.96 -30.65
C GLN A 3 -22.00 21.61 -30.28
N LEU A 4 -21.24 21.56 -29.19
CA LEU A 4 -20.69 20.32 -28.66
C LEU A 4 -21.84 19.40 -28.26
N ASN A 5 -21.75 18.13 -28.65
CA ASN A 5 -22.73 17.13 -28.25
C ASN A 5 -22.77 17.05 -26.71
N LYS A 6 -23.95 16.78 -26.14
CA LYS A 6 -24.16 16.64 -24.70
C LYS A 6 -23.20 15.62 -24.07
N GLU A 7 -22.93 14.53 -24.77
CA GLU A 7 -21.98 13.50 -24.34
C GLU A 7 -20.55 14.04 -24.17
N VAL A 8 -20.10 14.92 -25.09
CA VAL A 8 -18.77 15.54 -25.02
C VAL A 8 -18.70 16.52 -23.86
N ILE A 9 -19.75 17.33 -23.65
CA ILE A 9 -19.84 18.24 -22.49
C ILE A 9 -19.79 17.46 -21.18
N ASP A 10 -20.50 16.34 -21.07
CA ASP A 10 -20.49 15.52 -19.85
C ASP A 10 -19.10 14.92 -19.57
N LYS A 11 -18.35 14.50 -20.60
CA LYS A 11 -16.95 14.08 -20.46
C LYS A 11 -16.03 15.24 -20.03
N ILE A 12 -16.20 16.43 -20.63
CA ILE A 12 -15.45 17.62 -20.22
C ILE A 12 -15.74 18.00 -18.76
N ARG A 13 -16.99 17.86 -18.28
CA ARG A 13 -17.31 18.08 -16.86
C ARG A 13 -16.55 17.12 -15.95
N VAL A 14 -16.41 15.86 -16.35
CA VAL A 14 -15.64 14.86 -15.60
C VAL A 14 -14.17 15.27 -15.54
N LEU A 15 -13.57 15.64 -16.67
CA LEU A 15 -12.18 16.12 -16.73
C LEU A 15 -12.00 17.36 -15.86
N GLN A 16 -12.80 18.42 -16.07
CA GLN A 16 -12.77 19.63 -15.26
C GLN A 16 -12.84 19.35 -13.76
N THR A 17 -13.67 18.38 -13.34
CA THR A 17 -13.79 18.00 -11.93
C THR A 17 -12.56 17.28 -11.41
N ASN A 18 -11.92 16.45 -12.23
CA ASN A 18 -10.71 15.74 -11.84
C ASN A 18 -9.55 16.72 -11.71
N GLU A 19 -9.32 17.55 -12.71
CA GLU A 19 -8.23 18.54 -12.78
C GLU A 19 -8.26 19.51 -11.59
N ILE A 20 -9.45 20.06 -11.28
CA ILE A 20 -9.59 20.95 -10.09
C ILE A 20 -9.40 20.18 -8.76
N THR A 21 -9.67 18.88 -8.75
CA THR A 21 -9.42 18.02 -7.58
C THR A 21 -7.93 17.71 -7.45
N GLU A 22 -7.26 17.36 -8.55
CA GLU A 22 -5.82 17.12 -8.65
C GLU A 22 -5.01 18.34 -8.24
N TYR A 23 -5.36 19.54 -8.72
CA TYR A 23 -4.77 20.81 -8.25
C TYR A 23 -4.73 20.90 -6.72
N VAL A 24 -5.86 20.62 -6.05
CA VAL A 24 -5.96 20.71 -4.59
C VAL A 24 -5.07 19.66 -3.93
N VAL A 25 -5.07 18.43 -4.46
CA VAL A 25 -4.26 17.33 -3.93
C VAL A 25 -2.76 17.62 -4.10
N TYR A 26 -2.30 18.03 -5.29
CA TYR A 26 -0.90 18.42 -5.52
C TYR A 26 -0.47 19.55 -4.58
N THR A 27 -1.31 20.57 -4.40
CA THR A 27 -1.04 21.66 -3.45
C THR A 27 -0.95 21.17 -2.00
N HIS A 28 -1.78 20.22 -1.59
CA HIS A 28 -1.73 19.61 -0.26
C HIS A 28 -0.45 18.78 -0.05
N LEU A 29 -0.06 17.99 -1.05
CA LEU A 29 1.16 17.19 -1.04
C LEU A 29 2.40 18.10 -0.95
N ALA A 30 2.46 19.15 -1.79
CA ALA A 30 3.55 20.14 -1.82
C ALA A 30 3.80 20.79 -0.46
N ARG A 31 2.74 21.14 0.28
CA ARG A 31 2.86 21.78 1.61
C ARG A 31 3.52 20.91 2.68
N ARG A 32 3.56 19.58 2.48
CA ARG A 32 4.12 18.63 3.44
C ARG A 32 5.51 18.13 3.06
N LEU A 33 5.98 18.44 1.85
CA LEU A 33 7.31 18.11 1.39
C LEU A 33 8.36 19.01 2.05
N LYS A 34 9.46 18.40 2.50
CA LYS A 34 10.61 19.12 3.07
C LYS A 34 11.61 19.57 2.00
N ASP A 35 11.69 18.81 0.91
CA ASP A 35 12.58 19.12 -0.19
C ASP A 35 11.95 20.21 -1.07
N GLU A 36 12.62 21.36 -1.16
CA GLU A 36 12.09 22.52 -1.90
C GLU A 36 12.06 22.28 -3.41
N HIS A 37 12.95 21.42 -3.95
CA HIS A 37 12.94 21.09 -5.37
C HIS A 37 11.67 20.29 -5.75
N ASN A 38 11.43 19.17 -5.06
CA ASN A 38 10.25 18.32 -5.26
C ASN A 38 8.94 19.07 -4.96
N LYS A 39 8.94 19.94 -3.94
CA LYS A 39 7.81 20.80 -3.63
C LYS A 39 7.47 21.74 -4.79
N ASN A 40 8.47 22.36 -5.42
CA ASN A 40 8.24 23.24 -6.56
C ASN A 40 7.74 22.48 -7.80
N ILE A 41 8.17 21.24 -8.01
CA ILE A 41 7.62 20.38 -9.07
C ILE A 41 6.12 20.16 -8.85
N LEU A 42 5.70 19.74 -7.65
CA LEU A 42 4.28 19.52 -7.36
C LEU A 42 3.43 20.80 -7.43
N LEU A 43 3.98 21.95 -7.01
CA LEU A 43 3.28 23.23 -7.15
C LEU A 43 3.09 23.60 -8.61
N LYS A 44 4.12 23.40 -9.44
CA LYS A 44 4.05 23.69 -10.87
C LYS A 44 2.98 22.80 -11.54
N ILE A 45 3.03 21.49 -11.32
CA ILE A 45 2.02 20.56 -11.85
C ILE A 45 0.62 20.99 -11.39
N GLY A 46 0.43 21.31 -10.11
CA GLY A 46 -0.85 21.81 -9.63
C GLY A 46 -1.32 23.10 -10.33
N GLU A 47 -0.42 24.03 -10.63
CA GLU A 47 -0.78 25.24 -11.40
C GLU A 47 -1.20 24.91 -12.83
N ASP A 48 -0.56 23.92 -13.46
CA ASP A 48 -0.90 23.41 -14.79
C ASP A 48 -2.29 22.75 -14.78
N GLU A 49 -2.61 21.89 -13.80
CA GLU A 49 -3.95 21.32 -13.56
C GLU A 49 -5.04 22.39 -13.40
N LEU A 50 -4.73 23.47 -12.67
CA LEU A 50 -5.65 24.58 -12.50
C LEU A 50 -5.89 25.31 -13.83
N ALA A 51 -4.85 25.45 -14.66
CA ALA A 51 -4.97 26.02 -15.99
C ALA A 51 -5.84 25.14 -16.89
N HIS A 52 -5.64 23.82 -16.87
CA HIS A 52 -6.46 22.84 -17.59
C HIS A 52 -7.93 22.89 -17.15
N ALA A 53 -8.21 22.89 -15.84
CA ALA A 53 -9.57 23.04 -15.30
C ALA A 53 -10.24 24.34 -15.79
N ASN A 54 -9.49 25.44 -15.89
CA ASN A 54 -9.99 26.72 -16.41
C ASN A 54 -10.25 26.69 -17.93
N ILE A 55 -9.43 25.95 -18.70
CA ILE A 55 -9.69 25.70 -20.12
C ILE A 55 -11.01 24.95 -20.26
N TRP A 56 -11.22 23.88 -19.50
CA TRP A 56 -12.48 23.12 -19.53
C TRP A 56 -13.69 23.93 -19.10
N LYS A 57 -13.54 24.79 -18.08
CA LYS A 57 -14.55 25.75 -17.65
C LYS A 57 -15.02 26.67 -18.78
N SER A 58 -14.14 27.05 -19.71
CA SER A 58 -14.51 27.89 -20.86
C SER A 58 -15.47 27.18 -21.83
N TYR A 59 -15.46 25.84 -21.87
CA TYR A 59 -16.34 25.03 -22.70
C TYR A 59 -17.63 24.64 -21.97
N THR A 60 -17.58 24.39 -20.66
CA THR A 60 -18.76 24.03 -19.85
C THR A 60 -19.56 25.25 -19.40
N ASN A 61 -18.92 26.41 -19.27
CA ASN A 61 -19.45 27.62 -18.59
C ASN A 61 -19.93 27.35 -17.16
N GLU A 62 -19.42 26.30 -16.51
CA GLU A 62 -19.81 25.89 -15.17
C GLU A 62 -18.61 25.96 -14.22
N ASP A 63 -18.85 26.48 -13.02
CA ASP A 63 -17.84 26.50 -11.97
C ASP A 63 -17.96 25.25 -11.10
N ILE A 64 -17.26 24.19 -11.51
CA ILE A 64 -17.33 22.89 -10.83
C ILE A 64 -16.39 22.87 -9.62
N LYS A 65 -16.90 22.37 -8.49
CA LYS A 65 -16.14 22.27 -7.24
C LYS A 65 -15.35 20.96 -7.17
N PRO A 66 -14.18 20.95 -6.51
CA PRO A 66 -13.40 19.74 -6.33
C PRO A 66 -14.11 18.71 -5.45
N LYS A 67 -13.81 17.43 -5.70
CA LYS A 67 -14.37 16.29 -4.98
C LYS A 67 -13.74 16.16 -3.59
N LYS A 68 -14.41 16.72 -2.57
CA LYS A 68 -13.92 16.71 -1.17
C LYS A 68 -13.57 15.31 -0.64
N LEU A 69 -14.36 14.29 -0.99
CA LEU A 69 -14.10 12.91 -0.56
C LEU A 69 -12.83 12.34 -1.20
N THR A 70 -12.57 12.68 -2.46
CA THR A 70 -11.36 12.28 -3.17
C THR A 70 -10.14 12.96 -2.57
N ILE A 71 -10.21 14.26 -2.27
CA ILE A 71 -9.14 14.98 -1.58
C ILE A 71 -8.83 14.32 -0.23
N LEU A 72 -9.87 14.05 0.58
CA LEU A 72 -9.70 13.40 1.88
C LEU A 72 -9.06 12.02 1.74
N PHE A 73 -9.45 11.25 0.73
CA PHE A 73 -8.87 9.94 0.44
C PHE A 73 -7.36 10.05 0.16
N TYR A 74 -6.94 10.95 -0.73
CA TYR A 74 -5.51 11.15 -1.02
C TYR A 74 -4.73 11.72 0.17
N ASP A 75 -5.33 12.61 0.97
CA ASP A 75 -4.71 13.11 2.21
C ASP A 75 -4.44 11.95 3.20
N ILE A 76 -5.39 11.01 3.33
CA ILE A 76 -5.22 9.81 4.17
C ILE A 76 -4.14 8.90 3.59
N LEU A 77 -4.15 8.65 2.28
CA LEU A 77 -3.11 7.83 1.63
C LEU A 77 -1.71 8.42 1.84
N ASN A 78 -1.56 9.73 1.72
CA ASN A 78 -0.29 10.40 1.91
C ASN A 78 0.22 10.26 3.35
N VAL A 79 -0.67 10.35 4.34
CA VAL A 79 -0.29 10.17 5.75
C VAL A 79 0.12 8.73 6.04
N ILE A 80 -0.56 7.74 5.48
CA ILE A 80 -0.33 6.32 5.78
C ILE A 80 0.85 5.76 4.97
N PHE A 81 0.85 5.99 3.65
CA PHE A 81 1.79 5.36 2.71
C PHE A 81 2.87 6.31 2.20
N GLY A 82 2.69 7.63 2.35
CA GLY A 82 3.60 8.65 1.85
C GLY A 82 3.21 9.22 0.48
N TYR A 83 3.89 10.29 0.09
CA TYR A 83 3.54 11.05 -1.11
C TYR A 83 3.83 10.26 -2.39
N THR A 84 4.93 9.50 -2.45
CA THR A 84 5.30 8.65 -3.59
C THR A 84 4.21 7.64 -3.95
N PHE A 85 3.65 6.99 -2.94
CA PHE A 85 2.53 6.08 -3.13
C PHE A 85 1.29 6.81 -3.64
N THR A 86 1.01 7.98 -3.08
CA THR A 86 -0.16 8.79 -3.40
C THR A 86 -0.13 9.25 -4.85
N LEU A 87 1.01 9.78 -5.30
CA LEU A 87 1.23 10.21 -6.68
C LEU A 87 1.06 9.04 -7.65
N LYS A 88 1.66 7.88 -7.39
CA LYS A 88 1.43 6.67 -8.23
C LYS A 88 -0.05 6.24 -8.34
N ILE A 89 -0.88 6.50 -7.31
CA ILE A 89 -2.32 6.22 -7.40
C ILE A 89 -3.03 7.28 -8.27
N MET A 90 -2.58 8.54 -8.20
CA MET A 90 -3.10 9.63 -9.04
C MET A 90 -2.82 9.35 -10.52
N GLU A 91 -1.57 9.03 -10.89
CA GLU A 91 -1.19 8.64 -12.27
C GLU A 91 -2.07 7.51 -12.83
N LYS A 92 -2.32 6.46 -12.03
CA LYS A 92 -3.20 5.34 -12.45
C LYS A 92 -4.66 5.75 -12.62
N GLY A 93 -5.07 6.85 -12.01
CA GLY A 93 -6.35 7.50 -12.22
C GLY A 93 -6.39 8.24 -13.56
N GLU A 94 -5.33 8.99 -13.85
CA GLU A 94 -5.15 9.78 -15.08
C GLU A 94 -5.00 8.89 -16.32
N GLU A 95 -4.27 7.77 -16.25
CA GLU A 95 -4.18 6.80 -17.35
C GLU A 95 -5.56 6.29 -17.81
N LYS A 96 -6.52 6.18 -16.88
CA LYS A 96 -7.91 5.82 -17.22
C LYS A 96 -8.69 6.98 -17.83
N ALA A 97 -8.31 8.22 -17.51
CA ALA A 97 -8.87 9.44 -18.07
C ALA A 97 -8.32 9.76 -19.48
N ASN A 98 -7.15 9.23 -19.87
CA ASN A 98 -6.58 9.36 -21.23
C ASN A 98 -7.57 9.00 -22.34
N LYS A 99 -8.43 8.01 -22.11
CA LYS A 99 -9.50 7.67 -23.07
C LYS A 99 -10.47 8.82 -23.33
N TYR A 100 -10.75 9.64 -22.32
CA TYR A 100 -11.60 10.81 -22.51
C TYR A 100 -10.88 11.92 -23.28
N TYR A 101 -9.58 12.12 -23.06
CA TYR A 101 -8.81 13.07 -23.86
C TYR A 101 -8.76 12.65 -25.34
N ASP A 102 -8.50 11.37 -25.63
CA ASP A 102 -8.51 10.83 -27.00
C ASP A 102 -9.85 11.05 -27.70
N GLU A 103 -10.95 10.70 -27.04
CA GLU A 103 -12.31 10.86 -27.59
C GLU A 103 -12.70 12.33 -27.78
N ILE A 104 -12.25 13.24 -26.91
CA ILE A 104 -12.52 14.68 -27.02
C ILE A 104 -11.60 15.31 -28.08
N ALA A 105 -10.37 14.81 -28.26
CA ALA A 105 -9.40 15.32 -29.23
C ALA A 105 -9.88 15.21 -30.69
N GLU A 106 -10.76 14.26 -30.99
CA GLU A 106 -11.42 14.16 -32.30
C GLU A 106 -12.25 15.41 -32.65
N VAL A 107 -12.75 16.12 -31.64
CA VAL A 107 -13.66 17.27 -31.78
C VAL A 107 -13.00 18.59 -31.37
N LEU A 108 -12.11 18.54 -30.37
CA LEU A 108 -11.43 19.69 -29.79
C LEU A 108 -9.91 19.43 -29.73
N PRO A 109 -9.12 20.00 -30.66
CA PRO A 109 -7.67 19.80 -30.70
C PRO A 109 -6.93 20.18 -29.41
N ILE A 110 -7.52 21.05 -28.58
CA ILE A 110 -6.96 21.44 -27.28
C ILE A 110 -6.83 20.25 -26.32
N ALA A 111 -7.70 19.24 -26.42
CA ALA A 111 -7.64 18.05 -25.58
C ALA A 111 -6.35 17.25 -25.81
N LYS A 112 -5.86 17.24 -27.05
CA LYS A 112 -4.58 16.62 -27.39
C LYS A 112 -3.41 17.36 -26.74
N LYS A 113 -3.45 18.70 -26.76
CA LYS A 113 -2.40 19.50 -26.12
C LYS A 113 -2.33 19.23 -24.62
N ILE A 114 -3.49 19.15 -23.95
CA ILE A 114 -3.54 18.85 -22.51
C ILE A 114 -3.03 17.43 -22.26
N ALA A 115 -3.43 16.44 -23.06
CA ALA A 115 -2.92 15.07 -22.93
C ALA A 115 -1.38 14.98 -23.10
N ASP A 116 -0.81 15.75 -24.03
CA ASP A 116 0.65 15.83 -24.20
C ASP A 116 1.31 16.49 -22.95
N GLU A 117 0.66 17.48 -22.33
CA GLU A 117 1.11 18.10 -21.06
C GLU A 117 1.03 17.11 -19.88
N GLU A 118 0.02 16.24 -19.81
CA GLU A 118 -0.06 15.18 -18.79
C GLU A 118 1.07 14.14 -18.90
N GLU A 119 1.51 13.81 -20.12
CA GLU A 119 2.69 12.94 -20.30
C GLU A 119 3.96 13.60 -19.75
N GLU A 120 4.09 14.93 -19.87
CA GLU A 120 5.20 15.67 -19.24
C GLU A 120 5.11 15.68 -17.71
N HIS A 121 3.90 15.74 -17.14
CA HIS A 121 3.67 15.61 -15.70
C HIS A 121 4.14 14.24 -15.19
N GLU A 122 3.72 13.15 -15.83
CA GLU A 122 4.11 11.78 -15.45
C GLU A 122 5.64 11.63 -15.45
N LEU A 123 6.32 12.11 -16.49
CA LEU A 123 7.78 12.06 -16.58
C LEU A 123 8.47 12.86 -15.47
N ALA A 124 7.95 14.05 -15.14
CA ALA A 124 8.47 14.87 -14.05
C ALA A 124 8.29 14.18 -12.70
N LEU A 125 7.14 13.53 -12.48
CA LEU A 125 6.86 12.76 -11.28
C LEU A 125 7.79 11.54 -11.20
N ILE A 126 7.96 10.76 -12.26
CA ILE A 126 8.89 9.61 -12.27
C ILE A 126 10.31 10.04 -11.87
N ALA A 127 10.80 11.16 -12.40
CA ALA A 127 12.13 11.69 -12.06
C ALA A 127 12.23 12.13 -10.59
N MET A 128 11.13 12.62 -10.02
CA MET A 128 11.03 13.04 -8.61
C MET A 128 10.92 11.86 -7.64
N LEU A 129 10.33 10.74 -8.09
CA LEU A 129 9.93 9.59 -7.27
C LEU A 129 11.02 8.52 -7.09
N ASP A 130 12.27 8.79 -7.48
CA ASP A 130 13.42 7.91 -7.21
C ASP A 130 13.83 7.96 -5.71
N GLU A 131 12.88 7.58 -4.86
CA GLU A 131 12.96 7.68 -3.43
C GLU A 131 13.51 6.41 -2.78
N GLU A 132 14.27 6.65 -1.72
CA GLU A 132 14.80 5.69 -0.76
C GLU A 132 13.80 4.58 -0.36
N ARG A 133 12.51 4.90 -0.15
CA ARG A 133 11.50 3.91 0.25
C ARG A 133 11.23 2.87 -0.84
N LEU A 134 11.23 3.27 -2.12
CA LEU A 134 10.98 2.37 -3.24
C LEU A 134 12.10 1.31 -3.35
N GLN A 135 13.33 1.72 -3.05
CA GLN A 135 14.52 0.85 -3.02
C GLN A 135 14.40 -0.24 -1.96
N TYR A 136 13.87 0.06 -0.77
CA TYR A 136 13.72 -0.92 0.32
C TYR A 136 12.39 -1.67 0.36
N VAL A 137 11.49 -1.48 -0.62
CA VAL A 137 10.26 -2.28 -0.73
C VAL A 137 10.59 -3.77 -0.78
N GLY A 138 11.70 -4.18 -1.38
CA GLY A 138 12.14 -5.58 -1.37
C GLY A 138 12.29 -6.13 0.05
N SER A 139 13.12 -5.47 0.86
CA SER A 139 13.41 -5.86 2.26
C SER A 139 12.15 -5.80 3.14
N MET A 140 11.27 -4.79 2.96
CA MET A 140 9.99 -4.72 3.68
C MET A 140 9.09 -5.92 3.37
N VAL A 141 8.99 -6.31 2.10
CA VAL A 141 8.14 -7.41 1.64
C VAL A 141 8.68 -8.75 2.12
N LEU A 142 10.00 -8.92 2.08
CA LEU A 142 10.67 -10.10 2.63
C LEU A 142 10.29 -10.27 4.10
N GLY A 143 10.56 -9.25 4.93
CA GLY A 143 10.30 -9.26 6.37
C GLY A 143 8.86 -9.56 6.73
N LEU A 144 7.92 -8.91 6.03
CA LEU A 144 6.51 -9.12 6.29
C LEU A 144 6.02 -10.51 5.88
N ASN A 145 6.36 -10.96 4.67
CA ASN A 145 5.88 -12.23 4.15
C ASN A 145 6.35 -13.41 5.00
N ASP A 146 7.61 -13.38 5.42
CA ASP A 146 8.19 -14.39 6.30
C ASP A 146 7.49 -14.41 7.65
N ALA A 147 7.36 -13.25 8.30
CA ALA A 147 6.65 -13.12 9.57
C ALA A 147 5.22 -13.65 9.50
N LEU A 148 4.48 -13.30 8.44
CA LEU A 148 3.10 -13.75 8.27
C LEU A 148 3.01 -15.25 8.08
N VAL A 149 3.90 -15.87 7.31
CA VAL A 149 3.85 -17.32 7.09
C VAL A 149 4.28 -18.08 8.35
N GLU A 150 5.42 -17.71 8.93
CA GLU A 150 6.02 -18.38 10.09
C GLU A 150 5.15 -18.24 11.35
N LEU A 151 4.75 -17.01 11.70
CA LEU A 151 4.00 -16.76 12.94
C LEU A 151 2.56 -17.19 12.84
N THR A 152 1.92 -17.08 11.67
CA THR A 152 0.55 -17.62 11.53
C THR A 152 0.56 -19.12 11.75
N GLY A 153 1.53 -19.85 11.17
CA GLY A 153 1.71 -21.28 11.42
C GLY A 153 1.94 -21.59 12.90
N THR A 154 2.89 -20.91 13.51
CA THR A 154 3.30 -21.15 14.90
C THR A 154 2.17 -20.82 15.89
N ILE A 155 1.60 -19.62 15.79
CA ILE A 155 0.53 -19.16 16.69
C ILE A 155 -0.72 -20.00 16.49
N ALA A 156 -1.11 -20.34 15.25
CA ALA A 156 -2.27 -21.20 15.02
C ALA A 156 -2.09 -22.60 15.64
N GLY A 157 -0.92 -23.23 15.49
CA GLY A 157 -0.62 -24.51 16.14
C GLY A 157 -0.65 -24.42 17.66
N LEU A 158 -0.03 -23.37 18.22
CA LEU A 158 0.02 -23.16 19.67
C LEU A 158 -1.35 -22.85 20.28
N SER A 159 -2.24 -22.16 19.57
CA SER A 159 -3.59 -21.85 20.06
C SER A 159 -4.38 -23.08 20.43
N PHE A 160 -4.24 -24.17 19.68
CA PHE A 160 -4.90 -25.43 20.00
C PHE A 160 -4.08 -26.33 20.93
N ALA A 161 -2.75 -26.23 20.87
CA ALA A 161 -1.89 -26.98 21.77
C ALA A 161 -2.13 -26.53 23.23
N LEU A 162 -2.10 -25.20 23.44
CA LEU A 162 -2.09 -24.56 24.75
C LEU A 162 -3.48 -24.14 25.24
N GLN A 163 -4.41 -23.81 24.33
CA GLN A 163 -5.78 -23.37 24.65
C GLN A 163 -5.87 -22.23 25.67
N ASN A 164 -4.80 -21.44 25.81
CA ASN A 164 -4.69 -20.34 26.75
C ASN A 164 -4.09 -19.13 26.03
N THR A 165 -4.83 -18.03 25.95
CA THR A 165 -4.40 -16.86 25.17
C THR A 165 -3.10 -16.25 25.69
N LYS A 166 -2.86 -16.23 27.00
CA LYS A 166 -1.64 -15.67 27.59
C LYS A 166 -0.41 -16.52 27.28
N LEU A 167 -0.53 -17.84 27.34
CA LEU A 167 0.58 -18.73 26.98
C LEU A 167 0.90 -18.63 25.49
N VAL A 168 -0.12 -18.57 24.63
CA VAL A 168 0.04 -18.37 23.19
C VAL A 168 0.70 -17.02 22.90
N ALA A 169 0.26 -15.95 23.57
CA ALA A 169 0.85 -14.62 23.41
C ALA A 169 2.31 -14.59 23.85
N LEU A 170 2.63 -15.20 25.00
CA LEU A 170 4.01 -15.30 25.50
C LEU A 170 4.90 -16.02 24.49
N SER A 171 4.48 -17.21 24.03
CA SER A 171 5.23 -17.98 23.03
C SER A 171 5.35 -17.24 21.69
N GLY A 172 4.28 -16.58 21.25
CA GLY A 172 4.25 -15.77 20.03
C GLY A 172 5.19 -14.57 20.09
N LEU A 173 5.25 -13.86 21.22
CA LEU A 173 6.17 -12.74 21.42
C LEU A 173 7.63 -13.21 21.46
N VAL A 174 7.95 -14.25 22.23
CA VAL A 174 9.32 -14.76 22.33
C VAL A 174 9.80 -15.26 20.96
N THR A 175 8.98 -16.04 20.27
CA THR A 175 9.31 -16.55 18.93
C THR A 175 9.43 -15.40 17.94
N GLY A 176 8.47 -14.49 17.91
CA GLY A 176 8.42 -13.36 16.99
C GLY A 176 9.57 -12.37 17.15
N ILE A 177 9.95 -12.03 18.38
CA ILE A 177 11.10 -11.14 18.65
C ILE A 177 12.41 -11.84 18.27
N SER A 178 12.55 -13.13 18.59
CA SER A 178 13.73 -13.90 18.20
C SER A 178 13.88 -13.99 16.68
N ALA A 179 12.77 -14.31 15.98
CA ALA A 179 12.73 -14.40 14.53
C ALA A 179 12.99 -13.03 13.86
N THR A 180 12.44 -11.94 14.41
CA THR A 180 12.76 -10.57 13.98
C THR A 180 14.27 -10.32 13.98
N LEU A 181 14.94 -10.59 15.10
CA LEU A 181 16.38 -10.34 15.25
C LEU A 181 17.19 -11.22 14.29
N SER A 182 16.80 -12.49 14.13
CA SER A 182 17.39 -13.42 13.17
C SER A 182 17.27 -12.93 11.73
N MET A 183 16.07 -12.52 11.33
CA MET A 183 15.78 -12.10 9.96
C MET A 183 16.42 -10.75 9.63
N ALA A 184 16.37 -9.77 10.54
CA ALA A 184 17.07 -8.50 10.37
C ALA A 184 18.59 -8.71 10.25
N SER A 185 19.16 -9.61 11.06
CA SER A 185 20.59 -9.96 10.97
C SER A 185 20.92 -10.65 9.64
N SER A 186 20.06 -11.54 9.17
CA SER A 186 20.22 -12.26 7.91
C SER A 186 20.15 -11.31 6.71
N GLU A 187 19.21 -10.38 6.70
CA GLU A 187 19.10 -9.34 5.67
C GLU A 187 20.33 -8.42 5.69
N PHE A 188 20.82 -8.02 6.88
CA PHE A 188 22.04 -7.22 6.99
C PHE A 188 23.23 -7.92 6.34
N LEU A 189 23.42 -9.21 6.65
CA LEU A 189 24.52 -9.99 6.11
C LEU A 189 24.37 -10.20 4.59
N SER A 190 23.16 -10.49 4.10
CA SER A 190 22.89 -10.64 2.66
C SER A 190 23.16 -9.34 1.92
N ALA A 191 22.56 -8.23 2.35
CA ALA A 191 22.72 -6.93 1.70
C ALA A 191 24.18 -6.47 1.72
N ARG A 192 24.93 -6.75 2.80
CA ARG A 192 26.36 -6.42 2.87
C ARG A 192 27.20 -7.28 1.92
N SER A 193 26.87 -8.56 1.78
CA SER A 193 27.52 -9.47 0.82
C SER A 193 27.25 -9.05 -0.63
N ASP A 194 26.05 -8.54 -0.91
CA ASP A 194 25.66 -8.03 -2.23
C ASP A 194 26.25 -6.64 -2.54
N GLY A 195 27.09 -6.08 -1.65
CA GLY A 195 27.74 -4.79 -1.86
C GLY A 195 26.83 -3.58 -1.64
N ASN A 196 25.66 -3.76 -1.02
CA ASN A 196 24.76 -2.66 -0.72
C ASN A 196 25.35 -1.75 0.38
N ALA A 197 25.70 -0.51 0.02
CA ALA A 197 26.26 0.48 0.93
C ALA A 197 25.33 0.79 2.14
N ASN A 198 24.03 0.53 1.99
CA ASN A 198 23.01 0.79 3.00
C ASN A 198 22.43 -0.49 3.63
N ALA A 199 23.22 -1.57 3.75
CA ALA A 199 22.77 -2.84 4.33
C ALA A 199 22.06 -2.71 5.70
N MET A 200 22.49 -1.77 6.56
CA MET A 200 21.84 -1.51 7.84
C MET A 200 20.40 -0.98 7.68
N LYS A 201 20.15 -0.17 6.64
CA LYS A 201 18.80 0.33 6.35
C LYS A 201 17.89 -0.80 5.88
N SER A 202 18.34 -1.66 4.97
CA SER A 202 17.59 -2.86 4.54
C SER A 202 17.21 -3.76 5.72
N ALA A 203 18.17 -4.03 6.60
CA ALA A 203 17.93 -4.80 7.82
C ALA A 203 16.91 -4.14 8.76
N SER A 204 17.00 -2.81 8.92
CA SER A 204 16.08 -2.04 9.76
C SER A 204 14.65 -2.09 9.22
N TYR A 205 14.46 -1.90 7.91
CA TYR A 205 13.14 -2.02 7.27
C TYR A 205 12.55 -3.42 7.44
N THR A 206 13.36 -4.45 7.25
CA THR A 206 12.95 -5.86 7.46
C THR A 206 12.51 -6.09 8.91
N GLY A 207 13.34 -5.70 9.88
CA GLY A 207 13.06 -5.89 11.31
C GLY A 207 11.83 -5.10 11.78
N ILE A 208 11.67 -3.85 11.35
CA ILE A 208 10.48 -3.03 11.67
C ILE A 208 9.22 -3.72 11.15
N MET A 209 9.24 -4.17 9.89
CA MET A 209 8.09 -4.83 9.30
C MET A 209 7.72 -6.13 10.02
N TYR A 210 8.74 -6.89 10.43
CA TYR A 210 8.54 -8.11 11.21
C TYR A 210 7.91 -7.81 12.57
N ILE A 211 8.42 -6.82 13.33
CA ILE A 211 7.87 -6.43 14.64
C ILE A 211 6.42 -5.97 14.54
N VAL A 212 6.09 -5.20 13.49
CA VAL A 212 4.71 -4.76 13.24
C VAL A 212 3.81 -5.97 13.03
N ALA A 213 4.24 -6.94 12.22
CA ALA A 213 3.48 -8.18 12.02
C ALA A 213 3.31 -8.96 13.32
N VAL A 214 4.38 -9.20 14.07
CA VAL A 214 4.34 -9.89 15.39
C VAL A 214 3.33 -9.23 16.30
N SER A 215 3.41 -7.91 16.41
CA SER A 215 2.57 -7.12 17.30
C SER A 215 1.09 -7.25 16.91
N LEU A 216 0.76 -7.10 15.62
CA LEU A 216 -0.61 -7.24 15.12
C LEU A 216 -1.18 -8.66 15.27
N LEU A 217 -0.36 -9.69 15.03
CA LEU A 217 -0.79 -11.10 15.13
C LEU A 217 -1.00 -11.53 16.57
N VAL A 218 -0.19 -11.04 17.51
CA VAL A 218 -0.28 -11.40 18.93
C VAL A 218 -1.30 -10.55 19.69
N LEU A 219 -1.58 -9.32 19.23
CA LEU A 219 -2.52 -8.39 19.86
C LEU A 219 -3.87 -9.02 20.29
N PRO A 220 -4.61 -9.79 19.45
CA PRO A 220 -5.86 -10.39 19.89
C PRO A 220 -5.71 -11.34 21.10
N TYR A 221 -4.58 -12.03 21.22
CA TYR A 221 -4.30 -12.91 22.35
C TYR A 221 -3.90 -12.15 23.63
N LEU A 222 -3.41 -10.92 23.50
CA LEU A 222 -3.13 -10.04 24.64
C LEU A 222 -4.39 -9.36 25.17
N LEU A 223 -5.36 -9.07 24.29
CA LEU A 223 -6.57 -8.33 24.64
C LEU A 223 -7.72 -9.22 25.14
N LEU A 224 -7.80 -10.46 24.66
CA LEU A 224 -8.89 -11.36 24.98
C LEU A 224 -8.65 -12.18 26.25
N PRO A 225 -9.72 -12.60 26.96
CA PRO A 225 -9.65 -13.49 28.12
C PRO A 225 -8.89 -14.80 27.85
N GLU A 226 -8.39 -15.45 28.91
CA GLU A 226 -7.54 -16.64 28.83
C GLU A 226 -8.16 -17.81 28.07
N ASP A 227 -9.47 -18.01 28.25
CA ASP A 227 -10.29 -19.06 27.65
C ASP A 227 -10.74 -18.73 26.22
N ALA A 228 -10.58 -17.49 25.77
CA ALA A 228 -11.03 -17.02 24.46
C ALA A 228 -10.01 -17.26 23.33
N TYR A 229 -9.29 -18.40 23.35
CA TYR A 229 -8.27 -18.72 22.35
C TYR A 229 -8.82 -18.91 20.93
N LEU A 230 -10.05 -19.44 20.78
CA LEU A 230 -10.71 -19.58 19.48
C LEU A 230 -11.09 -18.23 18.86
N PRO A 231 -11.80 -17.31 19.57
CA PRO A 231 -11.99 -15.95 19.07
C PRO A 231 -10.69 -15.23 18.74
N ALA A 232 -9.66 -15.36 19.58
CA ALA A 232 -8.35 -14.74 19.33
C ALA A 232 -7.71 -15.25 18.04
N LEU A 233 -7.80 -16.55 17.78
CA LEU A 233 -7.33 -17.16 16.54
C LEU A 233 -8.07 -16.64 15.32
N ILE A 234 -9.41 -16.56 15.36
CA ILE A 234 -10.20 -16.06 14.23
C ILE A 234 -9.83 -14.60 13.94
N ILE A 235 -9.71 -13.76 14.96
CA ILE A 235 -9.30 -12.35 14.79
C ILE A 235 -7.88 -12.27 14.22
N MET A 236 -6.95 -13.10 14.69
CA MET A 236 -5.59 -13.16 14.14
C MET A 236 -5.59 -13.55 12.66
N LEU A 237 -6.35 -14.58 12.26
CA LEU A 237 -6.43 -15.00 10.84
C LEU A 237 -7.06 -13.93 9.94
N VAL A 238 -8.09 -13.22 10.43
CA VAL A 238 -8.66 -12.06 9.72
C VAL A 238 -7.63 -10.94 9.60
N THR A 239 -6.84 -10.71 10.65
CA THR A 239 -5.77 -9.72 10.66
C THR A 239 -4.68 -10.08 9.65
N VAL A 240 -4.30 -11.35 9.55
CA VAL A 240 -3.36 -11.85 8.53
C VAL A 240 -3.88 -11.55 7.12
N LEU A 241 -5.14 -11.87 6.82
CA LEU A 241 -5.73 -11.54 5.51
C LEU A 241 -5.75 -10.04 5.23
N ALA A 242 -6.08 -9.22 6.24
CA ALA A 242 -6.09 -7.77 6.10
C ALA A 242 -4.68 -7.23 5.82
N ILE A 243 -3.65 -7.73 6.52
CA ILE A 243 -2.25 -7.35 6.29
C ILE A 243 -1.83 -7.77 4.87
N ILE A 244 -2.09 -9.01 4.46
CA ILE A 244 -1.77 -9.50 3.11
C ILE A 244 -2.45 -8.62 2.05
N PHE A 245 -3.73 -8.26 2.26
CA PHE A 245 -4.47 -7.38 1.35
C PHE A 245 -3.81 -6.01 1.22
N VAL A 246 -3.58 -5.32 2.35
CA VAL A 246 -3.02 -3.97 2.39
C VAL A 246 -1.61 -3.94 1.78
N PHE A 247 -0.75 -4.90 2.14
CA PHE A 247 0.61 -4.93 1.62
C PHE A 247 0.69 -5.36 0.17
N THR A 248 -0.11 -6.33 -0.25
CA THR A 248 -0.17 -6.70 -1.67
C THR A 248 -0.66 -5.51 -2.50
N PHE A 249 -1.65 -4.77 -2.00
CA PHE A 249 -2.11 -3.55 -2.64
C PHE A 249 -0.98 -2.52 -2.73
N TYR A 250 -0.28 -2.28 -1.62
CA TYR A 250 0.86 -1.36 -1.58
C TYR A 250 1.91 -1.71 -2.65
N ILE A 251 2.35 -2.97 -2.70
CA ILE A 251 3.37 -3.45 -3.65
C ILE A 251 2.86 -3.40 -5.09
N SER A 252 1.60 -3.77 -5.32
CA SER A 252 0.99 -3.77 -6.65
C SER A 252 0.98 -2.38 -7.25
N VAL A 253 0.73 -1.36 -6.42
CA VAL A 253 0.77 0.03 -6.83
C VAL A 253 2.21 0.52 -6.95
N ALA A 254 3.06 0.28 -5.94
CA ALA A 254 4.42 0.79 -5.91
C ALA A 254 5.29 0.23 -7.05
N LYS A 255 5.10 -1.04 -7.43
CA LYS A 255 5.93 -1.75 -8.42
C LYS A 255 5.19 -2.15 -9.70
N ASP A 256 3.94 -1.71 -9.87
CA ASP A 256 3.13 -2.01 -11.07
C ASP A 256 2.96 -3.53 -11.32
N LEU A 257 2.71 -4.27 -10.23
CA LEU A 257 2.60 -5.73 -10.23
C LEU A 257 1.14 -6.19 -10.14
N PRO A 258 0.78 -7.38 -10.67
CA PRO A 258 -0.61 -7.85 -10.67
C PRO A 258 -1.11 -8.18 -9.26
N PHE A 259 -1.99 -7.34 -8.72
CA PHE A 259 -2.56 -7.47 -7.37
C PHE A 259 -3.19 -8.85 -7.11
N LYS A 260 -4.18 -9.24 -7.95
CA LYS A 260 -5.01 -10.44 -7.72
C LYS A 260 -4.17 -11.71 -7.60
N ARG A 261 -3.19 -11.86 -8.50
CA ARG A 261 -2.31 -13.03 -8.53
C ARG A 261 -1.49 -13.12 -7.24
N ARG A 262 -0.81 -12.04 -6.88
CA ARG A 262 0.05 -12.00 -5.68
C ARG A 262 -0.73 -12.17 -4.38
N PHE A 263 -1.92 -11.58 -4.31
CA PHE A 263 -2.78 -11.68 -3.14
C PHE A 263 -3.14 -13.15 -2.88
N TRP A 264 -3.59 -13.85 -3.92
CA TRP A 264 -3.94 -15.27 -3.80
C TRP A 264 -2.73 -16.17 -3.57
N GLU A 265 -1.58 -15.91 -4.20
CA GLU A 265 -0.33 -16.63 -3.92
C GLU A 265 0.02 -16.55 -2.43
N MET A 266 0.06 -15.34 -1.86
CA MET A 266 0.39 -15.13 -0.44
C MET A 266 -0.67 -15.71 0.50
N ALA A 267 -1.96 -15.47 0.23
CA ALA A 267 -3.03 -16.00 1.05
C ALA A 267 -3.03 -17.54 1.06
N ILE A 268 -2.86 -18.18 -0.09
CA ILE A 268 -2.81 -19.65 -0.17
C ILE A 268 -1.61 -20.18 0.61
N ILE A 269 -0.42 -19.60 0.45
CA ILE A 269 0.79 -20.03 1.16
C ILE A 269 0.60 -19.89 2.68
N SER A 270 0.21 -18.71 3.16
CA SER A 270 0.05 -18.45 4.60
C SER A 270 -0.99 -19.36 5.24
N PHE A 271 -2.15 -19.56 4.60
CA PHE A 271 -3.21 -20.42 5.15
C PHE A 271 -2.89 -21.92 5.01
N SER A 272 -2.16 -22.33 3.98
CA SER A 272 -1.69 -23.71 3.84
C SER A 272 -0.70 -24.06 4.95
N VAL A 273 0.27 -23.16 5.21
CA VAL A 273 1.22 -23.34 6.32
C VAL A 273 0.50 -23.32 7.66
N ALA A 274 -0.46 -22.41 7.86
CA ALA A 274 -1.29 -22.40 9.07
C ALA A 274 -2.02 -23.73 9.30
N GLY A 275 -2.66 -24.28 8.25
CA GLY A 275 -3.37 -25.55 8.30
C GLY A 275 -2.45 -26.74 8.57
N LEU A 276 -1.27 -26.78 7.94
CA LEU A 276 -0.27 -27.83 8.17
C LEU A 276 0.31 -27.76 9.59
N SER A 277 0.70 -26.56 10.04
CA SER A 277 1.23 -26.36 11.39
C SER A 277 0.18 -26.66 12.47
N PHE A 278 -1.11 -26.42 12.19
CA PHE A 278 -2.20 -26.85 13.04
C PHE A 278 -2.23 -28.38 13.22
N VAL A 279 -2.18 -29.13 12.13
CA VAL A 279 -2.16 -30.61 12.18
C VAL A 279 -0.93 -31.10 12.96
N ILE A 280 0.25 -30.52 12.69
CA ILE A 280 1.48 -30.84 13.40
C ILE A 280 1.35 -30.56 14.89
N GLY A 281 0.78 -29.41 15.28
CA GLY A 281 0.56 -29.05 16.67
C GLY A 281 -0.32 -30.06 17.42
N LEU A 282 -1.40 -30.53 16.78
CA LEU A 282 -2.26 -31.57 17.35
C LEU A 282 -1.53 -32.91 17.54
N VAL A 283 -0.77 -33.34 16.53
CA VAL A 283 0.02 -34.58 16.60
C VAL A 283 1.05 -34.50 17.72
N ILE A 284 1.78 -33.38 17.82
CA ILE A 284 2.79 -33.18 18.87
C ILE A 284 2.14 -33.19 20.26
N LYS A 285 1.00 -32.53 20.45
CA LYS A 285 0.26 -32.56 21.72
C LYS A 285 -0.07 -33.99 22.14
N GLN A 286 -0.60 -34.80 21.21
CA GLN A 286 -0.96 -36.19 21.47
C GLN A 286 0.26 -37.07 21.78
N VAL A 287 1.35 -36.91 21.03
CA VAL A 287 2.58 -37.71 21.21
C VAL A 287 3.29 -37.39 22.50
N LEU A 288 3.34 -36.10 22.89
CA LEU A 288 4.02 -35.66 24.11
C LEU A 288 3.17 -35.82 25.39
N GLY A 289 1.89 -36.18 25.25
CA GLY A 289 0.98 -36.33 26.40
C GLY A 289 0.76 -35.03 27.18
N ILE A 290 0.81 -33.89 26.48
CA ILE A 290 0.64 -32.57 27.10
C ILE A 290 -0.87 -32.32 27.27
N ASP A 291 -1.40 -32.65 28.45
CA ASP A 291 -2.70 -32.18 28.92
C ASP A 291 -2.48 -30.90 29.75
N ILE A 292 -3.00 -29.78 29.25
CA ILE A 292 -3.00 -28.46 29.91
C ILE A 292 -4.46 -28.11 30.18
#